data_AF-A0A2J8P5T3-F1
#
_entry.id   AF-A0A2J8P5T3-F1
#
_cell.length_a   1.000
_cell.length_b   1.000
_cell.length_c   1.000
_cell.angle_alpha   90.00
_cell.angle_beta   90.00
_cell.angle_gamma   90.00
#
_symmetry.space_group_name_H-M   'P 1'
#
loop_
_entity.id
_entity.type
_entity.pdbx_description
1 polymer ?
#
loop_
_entity_poly.entity_id
_entity_poly.type
_entity_poly.pdbx_seq_one_letter_code
_entity_poly.pdbx_strand_id
1 'polypeptide(L)'
;EAVNGIVKHFHKPEKERGSLTLLLCGECGLVSALEQAFQHGFKSPRLFKNVFIWDFLEKAQTYYETLEQNEVVPEENWHTRARNFCRFVTAINNTPRNIGKDGKFQMLVCLGARVIVKIKSLMSVPAHAECYVRDHLLHHWIALLADCPITAHMYEDVALIKDHTLVNSLIRVLQTLQEFNITLETSLVKGIDI
;
A
#
# COMPACT_ATOMS: atom_id res chain seq x y z
N GLU A 1 2.81 -15.89 -5.95
CA GLU A 1 2.28 -16.13 -7.31
C GLU A 1 1.77 -14.86 -8.00
N ALA A 2 0.95 -14.04 -7.35
CA ALA A 2 0.44 -12.78 -7.91
C ALA A 2 1.53 -11.88 -8.53
N VAL A 3 2.63 -11.66 -7.80
CA VAL A 3 3.80 -10.92 -8.30
C VAL A 3 4.37 -11.53 -9.59
N ASN A 4 4.53 -12.85 -9.65
CA ASN A 4 5.01 -13.52 -10.87
C ASN A 4 4.05 -13.31 -12.05
N GLY A 5 2.74 -13.23 -11.79
CA GLY A 5 1.75 -12.90 -12.82
C GLY A 5 1.97 -11.50 -13.39
N ILE A 6 2.22 -10.51 -12.53
CA ILE A 6 2.54 -9.12 -12.92
C ILE A 6 3.86 -9.07 -13.69
N VAL A 7 4.91 -9.72 -13.18
CA VAL A 7 6.22 -9.80 -13.85
C VAL A 7 6.06 -10.40 -15.25
N LYS A 8 5.35 -11.54 -15.38
CA LYS A 8 5.08 -12.18 -16.69
C LYS A 8 4.31 -11.27 -17.63
N HIS A 9 3.36 -10.48 -17.13
CA HIS A 9 2.63 -9.52 -17.94
C HIS A 9 3.56 -8.48 -18.59
N PHE A 10 4.52 -7.92 -17.84
CA PHE A 10 5.45 -6.94 -18.40
C PHE A 10 6.48 -7.54 -19.37
N HIS A 11 6.81 -8.83 -19.23
CA HIS A 11 7.66 -9.54 -20.19
C HIS A 11 6.95 -9.87 -21.52
N LYS A 12 5.61 -9.82 -21.57
CA LYS A 12 4.87 -10.01 -22.82
C LYS A 12 4.87 -8.77 -23.71
N PRO A 13 4.83 -8.93 -25.04
CA PRO A 13 4.58 -7.83 -25.97
C PRO A 13 3.28 -7.10 -25.61
N GLU A 14 3.25 -5.78 -25.77
CA GLU A 14 2.11 -4.94 -25.34
C GLU A 14 0.76 -5.41 -25.93
N LYS A 15 0.75 -5.89 -27.17
CA LYS A 15 -0.43 -6.40 -27.87
C LYS A 15 -1.02 -7.69 -27.26
N GLU A 16 -0.24 -8.41 -26.45
CA GLU A 16 -0.60 -9.68 -25.83
C GLU A 16 -0.86 -9.55 -24.32
N ARG A 17 -0.75 -8.33 -23.79
CA ARG A 17 -0.95 -8.06 -22.38
C ARG A 17 -2.44 -8.13 -22.04
N GLY A 18 -2.77 -8.93 -21.04
CA GLY A 18 -4.10 -8.95 -20.42
C GLY A 18 -4.33 -7.74 -19.51
N SER A 19 -5.45 -7.70 -18.79
CA SER A 19 -5.73 -6.59 -17.86
C SER A 19 -4.80 -6.61 -16.64
N LEU A 20 -4.05 -5.52 -16.43
CA LEU A 20 -3.24 -5.33 -15.21
C LEU A 20 -4.12 -5.16 -13.97
N THR A 21 -5.30 -4.56 -14.12
CA THR A 21 -6.30 -4.43 -13.06
C THR A 21 -6.72 -5.80 -12.52
N LEU A 22 -6.88 -6.81 -13.39
CA LEU A 22 -7.18 -8.17 -12.95
C LEU A 22 -6.03 -8.82 -12.17
N LEU A 23 -4.77 -8.54 -12.54
CA LEU A 23 -3.60 -9.05 -11.84
C LEU A 23 -3.39 -8.38 -10.46
N LEU A 24 -3.85 -7.15 -10.31
CA LEU A 24 -3.79 -6.42 -9.04
C LEU A 24 -4.99 -6.75 -8.14
N CYS A 25 -6.21 -6.59 -8.65
CA CYS A 25 -7.46 -6.60 -7.87
C CYS A 25 -8.32 -7.85 -8.09
N GLY A 26 -7.93 -8.79 -8.96
CA GLY A 26 -8.68 -10.04 -9.15
C GLY A 26 -8.57 -10.97 -7.94
N GLU A 27 -9.36 -12.03 -7.93
CA GLU A 27 -9.45 -13.00 -6.82
C GLU A 27 -8.10 -13.63 -6.43
N CYS A 28 -7.20 -13.82 -7.39
CA CYS A 28 -5.83 -14.31 -7.15
C CYS A 28 -4.77 -13.21 -7.37
N GLY A 29 -5.21 -11.95 -7.31
CA GLY A 29 -4.38 -10.77 -7.54
C GLY A 29 -3.52 -10.39 -6.35
N LEU A 30 -2.71 -9.35 -6.54
CA LEU A 30 -1.82 -8.83 -5.49
C LEU A 30 -2.59 -8.38 -4.24
N VAL A 31 -3.75 -7.73 -4.41
CA VAL A 31 -4.60 -7.24 -3.33
C VAL A 31 -5.05 -8.41 -2.46
N SER A 32 -5.68 -9.43 -3.05
CA SER A 32 -6.15 -10.60 -2.28
C SER A 32 -5.00 -11.32 -1.56
N ALA A 33 -3.83 -11.44 -2.19
CA ALA A 33 -2.67 -12.05 -1.55
C ALA A 33 -2.20 -11.26 -0.32
N LEU A 34 -2.21 -9.93 -0.39
CA LEU A 34 -1.85 -9.07 0.73
C LEU A 34 -2.96 -9.03 1.79
N GLU A 35 -4.23 -9.09 1.39
CA GLU A 35 -5.34 -9.22 2.34
C GLU A 35 -5.15 -10.46 3.22
N GLN A 36 -4.85 -11.61 2.62
CA GLN A 36 -4.57 -12.83 3.37
C GLN A 36 -3.36 -12.69 4.30
N ALA A 37 -2.29 -12.05 3.83
CA ALA A 37 -1.08 -11.81 4.63
C ALA A 37 -1.37 -10.91 5.86
N PHE A 38 -2.12 -9.82 5.65
CA PHE A 38 -2.53 -8.92 6.73
C PHE A 38 -3.67 -9.48 7.58
N GLN A 39 -4.47 -10.42 7.09
CA GLN A 39 -5.51 -11.07 7.91
C GLN A 39 -4.94 -12.15 8.83
N HIS A 40 -3.78 -12.70 8.48
CA HIS A 40 -3.16 -13.78 9.24
C HIS A 40 -2.83 -13.37 10.67
N GLY A 41 -3.53 -13.97 11.62
CA GLY A 41 -3.29 -13.78 13.05
C GLY A 41 -3.91 -12.51 13.64
N PHE A 42 -4.95 -11.92 13.04
CA PHE A 42 -5.75 -10.92 13.76
C PHE A 42 -6.30 -11.50 15.08
N LYS A 43 -6.17 -10.73 16.16
CA LYS A 43 -6.83 -11.08 17.43
C LYS A 43 -8.33 -10.99 17.24
N SER A 44 -9.04 -12.07 17.54
CA SER A 44 -10.50 -12.06 17.53
C SER A 44 -11.00 -11.17 18.67
N PRO A 45 -11.82 -10.13 18.41
CA PRO A 45 -12.46 -9.41 19.50
C PRO A 45 -13.44 -10.34 20.21
N ARG A 46 -13.54 -10.19 21.53
CA ARG A 46 -14.35 -11.05 22.42
C ARG A 46 -15.86 -10.99 22.15
N LEU A 47 -16.31 -10.10 21.28
CA LEU A 47 -17.71 -9.86 20.90
C LEU A 47 -17.73 -9.57 19.39
N PHE A 48 -18.74 -10.09 18.67
CA PHE A 48 -19.07 -10.09 17.22
C PHE A 48 -18.71 -8.86 16.34
N LYS A 49 -17.56 -8.23 16.56
CA LYS A 49 -17.07 -7.08 15.83
C LYS A 49 -16.08 -7.60 14.80
N ASN A 50 -16.37 -7.37 13.52
CA ASN A 50 -15.39 -7.65 12.48
C ASN A 50 -14.25 -6.62 12.60
N VAL A 51 -13.02 -7.10 12.72
CA VAL A 51 -11.81 -6.29 12.62
C VAL A 51 -11.36 -6.35 11.18
N PHE A 52 -11.24 -5.19 10.55
CA PHE A 52 -10.75 -5.08 9.19
C PHE A 52 -9.30 -4.64 9.21
N ILE A 53 -8.58 -4.93 8.11
CA ILE A 53 -7.21 -4.43 7.92
C ILE A 53 -7.17 -2.91 8.03
N TRP A 54 -8.19 -2.23 7.49
CA TRP A 54 -8.29 -0.77 7.56
C TRP A 54 -8.37 -0.22 8.99
N ASP A 55 -8.98 -0.94 9.94
CA ASP A 55 -9.00 -0.53 11.35
C ASP A 55 -7.58 -0.50 11.96
N PHE A 56 -6.74 -1.45 11.54
CA PHE A 56 -5.33 -1.48 11.94
C PHE A 56 -4.56 -0.32 11.33
N LEU A 57 -4.76 -0.05 10.03
CA LEU A 57 -4.08 1.02 9.32
C LEU A 57 -4.43 2.41 9.87
N GLU A 58 -5.70 2.66 10.21
CA GLU A 58 -6.14 3.92 10.85
C GLU A 58 -5.48 4.12 12.22
N LYS A 59 -5.38 3.05 13.03
CA LYS A 59 -4.69 3.13 14.33
C LYS A 59 -3.18 3.34 14.18
N ALA A 60 -2.55 2.69 13.21
CA ALA A 60 -1.15 2.89 12.90
C ALA A 60 -0.88 4.33 12.41
N GLN A 61 -1.77 4.89 11.58
CA GLN A 61 -1.72 6.29 11.16
C GLN A 61 -1.76 7.23 12.37
N THR A 62 -2.75 7.07 13.26
CA THR A 62 -2.87 7.92 14.47
C THR A 62 -1.60 7.88 15.32
N TYR A 63 -0.99 6.69 15.47
CA TYR A 63 0.27 6.54 16.19
C TYR A 63 1.39 7.35 15.55
N TYR A 64 1.60 7.21 14.24
CA TYR A 64 2.67 7.92 13.53
C TYR A 64 2.48 9.44 13.45
N GLU A 65 1.24 9.91 13.28
CA GLU A 65 0.93 11.34 13.32
C GLU A 65 1.19 11.94 14.71
N THR A 66 0.91 11.19 15.77
CA THR A 66 1.19 11.62 17.15
C THR A 66 2.69 11.67 17.42
N LEU A 67 3.48 10.72 16.89
CA LEU A 67 4.93 10.75 17.03
C LEU A 67 5.56 11.97 16.34
N GLU A 68 5.13 12.28 15.10
CA GLU A 68 5.66 13.43 14.35
C GLU A 68 5.41 14.77 15.07
N GLN A 69 4.31 14.90 15.81
CA GLN A 69 4.01 16.11 16.59
C GLN A 69 4.87 16.28 17.85
N ASN A 70 5.37 15.17 18.42
CA ASN A 70 6.06 15.17 19.71
C ASN A 70 7.59 15.19 19.61
N GLU A 71 8.15 14.92 18.43
CA GLU A 71 9.59 14.74 18.24
C GLU A 71 10.23 15.83 17.36
N VAL A 72 11.13 16.63 17.96
CA VAL A 72 12.14 17.43 17.23
C VAL A 72 13.34 16.52 16.92
N VAL A 73 13.09 15.41 16.24
CA VAL A 73 14.11 14.39 15.95
C VAL A 73 14.64 14.59 14.52
N PRO A 74 15.95 14.39 14.26
CA PRO A 74 16.52 14.47 12.92
C PRO A 74 15.79 13.54 11.94
N GLU A 75 15.66 13.94 10.67
CA GLU A 75 15.01 13.13 9.63
C GLU A 75 15.70 11.76 9.43
N GLU A 76 15.27 10.75 10.17
CA GLU A 76 15.54 9.35 9.87
C GLU A 76 14.64 8.86 8.72
N ASN A 77 15.14 7.87 7.98
CA ASN A 77 14.47 7.26 6.83
C ASN A 77 13.06 6.72 7.14
N TRP A 78 12.74 6.40 8.41
CA TRP A 78 11.40 5.93 8.79
C TRP A 78 10.37 7.06 8.87
N HIS A 79 10.76 8.30 9.21
CA HIS A 79 9.84 9.45 9.26
C HIS A 79 9.26 9.74 7.87
N THR A 80 10.08 9.70 6.82
CA THR A 80 9.61 9.86 5.44
C THR A 80 8.61 8.76 5.05
N ARG A 81 8.86 7.51 5.46
CA ARG A 81 7.94 6.39 5.22
C ARG A 81 6.62 6.60 5.97
N ALA A 82 6.67 7.04 7.22
CA ALA A 82 5.51 7.32 8.05
C ALA A 82 4.67 8.49 7.49
N ARG A 83 5.30 9.62 7.17
CA ARG A 83 4.63 10.78 6.56
C ARG A 83 3.94 10.40 5.25
N ASN A 84 4.63 9.68 4.37
CA ASN A 84 4.03 9.19 3.13
C ASN A 84 2.86 8.24 3.40
N PHE A 85 3.01 7.30 4.34
CA PHE A 85 1.91 6.41 4.74
C PHE A 85 0.68 7.21 5.22
N CYS A 86 0.86 8.14 6.17
CA CYS A 86 -0.24 8.94 6.73
C CYS A 86 -0.92 9.82 5.67
N ARG A 87 -0.15 10.41 4.74
CA ARG A 87 -0.71 11.18 3.62
C ARG A 87 -1.64 10.34 2.76
N PHE A 88 -1.24 9.11 2.40
CA PHE A 88 -2.06 8.23 1.56
C PHE A 88 -3.30 7.74 2.31
N VAL A 89 -3.18 7.35 3.58
CA VAL A 89 -4.35 6.94 4.40
C VAL A 89 -5.33 8.10 4.54
N THR A 90 -4.85 9.32 4.79
CA THR A 90 -5.69 10.53 4.82
C THR A 90 -6.40 10.77 3.50
N ALA A 91 -5.69 10.73 2.38
CA ALA A 91 -6.28 10.95 1.06
C ALA A 91 -7.37 9.91 0.74
N ILE A 92 -7.15 8.64 1.11
CA ILE A 92 -8.14 7.57 0.94
C ILE A 92 -9.34 7.76 1.85
N ASN A 93 -9.13 8.19 3.10
CA ASN A 93 -10.23 8.45 4.04
C ASN A 93 -11.09 9.64 3.61
N ASN A 94 -10.50 10.65 2.99
CA ASN A 94 -11.18 11.84 2.50
C ASN A 94 -11.80 11.67 1.10
N THR A 95 -11.70 10.48 0.50
CA THR A 95 -12.29 10.26 -0.80
C THR A 95 -13.82 10.40 -0.72
N PRO A 96 -14.47 11.13 -1.65
CA PRO A 96 -15.92 11.33 -1.62
C PRO A 96 -16.72 10.05 -1.92
N ARG A 97 -16.04 8.98 -2.35
CA ARG A 97 -16.66 7.69 -2.68
C ARG A 97 -16.70 6.80 -1.44
N ASN A 98 -17.88 6.35 -1.04
CA ASN A 98 -18.00 5.35 0.03
C ASN A 98 -17.67 3.94 -0.50
N ILE A 99 -16.39 3.58 -0.52
CA ILE A 99 -15.88 2.30 -1.07
C ILE A 99 -15.76 1.17 -0.03
N GLY A 100 -16.13 1.42 1.23
CA GLY A 100 -15.97 0.45 2.32
C GLY A 100 -14.50 0.19 2.72
N LYS A 101 -14.28 -0.57 3.79
CA LYS A 101 -12.93 -0.79 4.36
C LYS A 101 -12.04 -1.67 3.47
N ASP A 102 -12.60 -2.71 2.86
CA ASP A 102 -11.87 -3.57 1.93
C ASP A 102 -11.50 -2.80 0.66
N GLY A 103 -12.42 -1.97 0.14
CA GLY A 103 -12.14 -1.09 -1.00
C GLY A 103 -11.06 -0.04 -0.69
N LYS A 104 -11.02 0.50 0.53
CA LYS A 104 -9.93 1.38 0.97
C LYS A 104 -8.59 0.65 1.04
N PHE A 105 -8.57 -0.59 1.53
CA PHE A 105 -7.35 -1.41 1.53
C PHE A 105 -6.87 -1.70 0.11
N GLN A 106 -7.77 -2.13 -0.77
CA GLN A 106 -7.48 -2.33 -2.20
C GLN A 106 -6.90 -1.06 -2.83
N MET A 107 -7.48 0.11 -2.53
CA MET A 107 -6.98 1.40 -3.01
C MET A 107 -5.55 1.67 -2.53
N LEU A 108 -5.27 1.45 -1.25
CA LEU A 108 -3.93 1.65 -0.69
C LEU A 108 -2.91 0.74 -1.35
N VAL A 109 -3.21 -0.56 -1.49
CA VAL A 109 -2.34 -1.53 -2.18
C VAL A 109 -2.08 -1.09 -3.61
N CYS A 110 -3.14 -0.72 -4.33
CA CYS A 110 -3.04 -0.23 -5.70
C CYS A 110 -2.13 1.00 -5.78
N LEU A 111 -2.35 2.00 -4.92
CA LEU A 111 -1.58 3.24 -4.88
C LEU A 111 -0.12 3.03 -4.47
N GLY A 112 0.16 2.10 -3.56
CA GLY A 112 1.53 1.77 -3.14
C GLY A 112 2.29 0.87 -4.12
N ALA A 113 1.57 0.08 -4.92
CA ALA A 113 2.13 -0.68 -6.05
C ALA A 113 2.28 0.20 -7.30
N ARG A 114 1.44 1.23 -7.42
CA ARG A 114 1.43 2.17 -8.54
C ARG A 114 2.74 2.93 -8.57
N VAL A 115 3.38 2.86 -9.72
CA VAL A 115 4.37 3.83 -10.14
C VAL A 115 3.85 4.49 -11.40
N ILE A 116 3.43 5.75 -11.21
CA ILE A 116 3.31 6.87 -12.15
C ILE A 116 2.32 7.87 -11.51
N VAL A 117 2.89 8.88 -10.84
CA VAL A 117 2.18 10.13 -10.53
C VAL A 117 2.16 10.94 -11.83
N LYS A 118 0.99 11.05 -12.48
CA LYS A 118 0.74 12.16 -13.41
C LYS A 118 0.38 13.35 -12.54
N ILE A 119 1.36 14.19 -12.17
CA ILE A 119 1.05 15.52 -11.64
C ILE A 119 0.49 16.32 -12.81
N LYS A 120 -0.81 16.21 -13.05
CA LYS A 120 -1.56 17.18 -13.84
C LYS A 120 -2.10 18.22 -12.87
N SER A 121 -1.24 19.13 -12.43
CA SER A 121 -1.56 20.51 -12.08
C SER A 121 -0.47 21.07 -11.18
N LEU A 122 0.52 21.74 -11.78
CA LEU A 122 0.86 23.12 -11.43
C LEU A 122 2.02 23.54 -12.35
N MET A 123 1.72 24.50 -13.23
CA MET A 123 2.66 25.34 -13.99
C MET A 123 3.48 24.66 -15.10
N SER A 124 3.11 24.92 -16.36
CA SER A 124 4.06 25.24 -17.47
C SER A 124 5.43 24.53 -17.52
N VAL A 125 5.50 23.20 -17.44
CA VAL A 125 6.74 22.44 -17.71
C VAL A 125 6.68 21.81 -19.12
N PRO A 126 7.77 21.85 -19.92
CA PRO A 126 7.81 21.22 -21.24
C PRO A 126 7.56 19.71 -21.16
N ALA A 127 6.91 19.15 -22.19
CA ALA A 127 6.54 17.73 -22.31
C ALA A 127 7.71 16.72 -22.23
N HIS A 128 8.95 17.19 -22.05
CA HIS A 128 10.16 16.37 -22.00
C HIS A 128 10.69 16.15 -20.57
N ALA A 129 10.08 16.76 -19.55
CA ALA A 129 10.47 16.65 -18.14
C ALA A 129 9.33 16.09 -17.28
N GLU A 130 8.74 14.97 -17.71
CA GLU A 130 7.87 14.17 -16.86
C GLU A 130 8.73 13.50 -15.77
N CYS A 131 8.89 14.17 -14.61
CA CYS A 131 9.53 13.56 -13.44
C CYS A 131 8.55 12.57 -12.81
N TYR A 132 8.65 11.31 -13.22
CA TYR A 132 7.92 10.22 -12.59
C TYR A 132 8.53 9.96 -11.21
N VAL A 133 7.88 10.44 -10.16
CA VAL A 133 8.22 10.01 -8.80
C VAL A 133 7.80 8.54 -8.68
N ARG A 134 8.79 7.64 -8.75
CA ARG A 134 8.61 6.19 -8.67
C ARG A 134 8.53 5.76 -7.21
N ASP A 135 7.41 6.09 -6.60
CA ASP A 135 7.14 5.78 -5.21
C ASP A 135 6.63 4.34 -5.11
N HIS A 136 7.52 3.35 -5.27
CA HIS A 136 7.23 1.97 -4.89
C HIS A 136 7.13 1.88 -3.36
N LEU A 137 6.01 2.31 -2.80
CA LEU A 137 5.88 2.51 -1.34
C LEU A 137 5.41 1.27 -0.59
N LEU A 138 4.82 0.29 -1.29
CA LEU A 138 4.18 -0.83 -0.62
C LEU A 138 5.12 -1.62 0.30
N HIS A 139 6.35 -1.90 -0.15
CA HIS A 139 7.33 -2.60 0.67
C HIS A 139 7.87 -1.74 1.83
N HIS A 140 7.96 -0.42 1.64
CA HIS A 140 8.30 0.53 2.69
C HIS A 140 7.21 0.61 3.77
N TRP A 141 5.94 0.60 3.38
CA TRP A 141 4.81 0.59 4.32
C TRP A 141 4.69 -0.73 5.06
N ILE A 142 4.93 -1.87 4.40
CA ILE A 142 4.94 -3.17 5.09
C ILE A 142 6.03 -3.24 6.15
N ALA A 143 7.24 -2.76 5.85
CA ALA A 143 8.30 -2.65 6.84
C ALA A 143 7.89 -1.75 8.01
N LEU A 144 7.35 -0.56 7.71
CA LEU A 144 6.87 0.39 8.71
C LEU A 144 5.77 -0.20 9.61
N LEU A 145 4.83 -0.96 9.04
CA LEU A 145 3.71 -1.53 9.78
C LEU A 145 4.13 -2.74 10.63
N ALA A 146 5.11 -3.54 10.18
CA ALA A 146 5.66 -4.64 10.96
C ALA A 146 6.33 -4.14 12.25
N ASP A 147 7.01 -3.00 12.18
CA ASP A 147 7.67 -2.37 13.33
C ASP A 147 6.73 -1.50 14.18
N CYS A 148 5.46 -1.35 13.77
CA CYS A 148 4.49 -0.51 14.49
C CYS A 148 4.04 -1.18 15.81
N PRO A 149 4.09 -0.49 16.96
CA PRO A 149 3.62 -1.06 18.24
C PRO A 149 2.14 -1.47 18.25
N ILE A 150 1.32 -0.86 17.39
CA ILE A 150 -0.10 -1.22 17.20
C ILE A 150 -0.23 -2.69 16.79
N THR A 151 0.75 -3.25 16.08
CA THR A 151 0.78 -4.64 15.64
C THR A 151 0.70 -5.60 16.83
N ALA A 152 1.41 -5.34 17.92
CA ALA A 152 1.37 -6.18 19.12
C ALA A 152 -0.02 -6.21 19.79
N HIS A 153 -0.79 -5.14 19.64
CA HIS A 153 -2.14 -5.03 20.21
C HIS A 153 -3.20 -5.72 19.35
N MET A 154 -3.05 -5.72 18.03
CA MET A 154 -4.08 -6.22 17.10
C MET A 154 -3.81 -7.62 16.55
N TYR A 155 -2.59 -8.14 16.69
CA TYR A 155 -2.19 -9.43 16.13
C TYR A 155 -1.65 -10.41 17.18
N GLU A 156 -2.04 -11.68 17.04
CA GLU A 156 -1.50 -12.82 17.77
C GLU A 156 0.00 -13.00 17.49
N ASP A 157 0.73 -13.68 18.37
CA ASP A 157 2.18 -13.88 18.23
C ASP A 157 2.60 -14.63 16.96
N VAL A 158 1.71 -15.48 16.44
CA VAL A 158 1.92 -16.25 15.21
C VAL A 158 1.57 -15.47 13.94
N ALA A 159 1.15 -14.21 14.04
CA ALA A 159 0.76 -13.41 12.88
C ALA A 159 1.92 -13.20 11.90
N LEU A 160 1.62 -13.20 10.60
CA LEU A 160 2.65 -13.11 9.56
C LEU A 160 3.39 -11.79 9.66
N ILE A 161 2.65 -10.69 9.90
CA ILE A 161 3.18 -9.33 10.00
C ILE A 161 4.11 -9.14 11.22
N LYS A 162 4.13 -10.08 12.18
CA LYS A 162 5.06 -10.08 13.33
C LYS A 162 6.30 -10.92 13.10
N ASP A 163 6.30 -11.82 12.11
CA ASP A 163 7.49 -12.60 11.76
C ASP A 163 8.36 -11.81 10.79
N HIS A 164 9.44 -11.21 11.31
CA HIS A 164 10.38 -10.43 10.49
C HIS A 164 10.99 -11.23 9.33
N THR A 165 11.12 -12.56 9.44
CA THR A 165 11.67 -13.39 8.35
C THR A 165 10.67 -13.47 7.20
N LEU A 166 9.39 -13.69 7.51
CA LEU A 166 8.32 -13.72 6.52
C LEU A 166 8.08 -12.32 5.92
N VAL A 167 8.07 -11.28 6.75
CA VAL A 167 7.95 -9.88 6.31
C VAL A 167 9.09 -9.50 5.37
N ASN A 168 10.34 -9.81 5.70
CA ASN A 168 11.48 -9.54 4.83
C ASN A 168 11.40 -10.32 3.51
N SER A 169 10.91 -11.55 3.54
CA SER A 169 10.67 -12.35 2.33
C SER A 169 9.59 -11.71 1.45
N LEU A 170 8.49 -11.25 2.04
CA LEU A 170 7.43 -10.52 1.33
C LEU A 170 7.95 -9.20 0.73
N ILE A 171 8.73 -8.43 1.48
CA ILE A 171 9.36 -7.19 1.01
C ILE A 171 10.21 -7.47 -0.23
N ARG A 172 11.08 -8.48 -0.20
CA ARG A 172 11.93 -8.85 -1.34
C ARG A 172 11.11 -9.24 -2.57
N VAL A 173 10.02 -9.97 -2.38
CA VAL A 173 9.10 -10.33 -3.47
C VAL A 173 8.45 -9.08 -4.06
N LEU A 174 7.99 -8.14 -3.24
CA LEU A 174 7.39 -6.89 -3.70
C LEU A 174 8.40 -5.95 -4.37
N GLN A 175 9.66 -5.98 -3.94
CA GLN A 175 10.74 -5.21 -4.56
C GLN A 175 10.98 -5.62 -6.02
N THR A 176 10.67 -6.85 -6.42
CA THR A 176 10.74 -7.25 -7.85
C THR A 176 9.80 -6.45 -8.75
N LEU A 177 8.75 -5.83 -8.18
CA LEU A 177 7.84 -4.96 -8.93
C LEU A 177 8.44 -3.57 -9.19
N GLN A 178 9.58 -3.22 -8.58
CA GLN A 178 10.21 -1.91 -8.70
C GLN A 178 10.73 -1.58 -10.11
N GLU A 179 10.95 -2.61 -10.92
CA GLU A 179 11.45 -2.45 -12.28
C GLU A 179 10.32 -2.05 -13.25
N PHE A 180 9.05 -2.28 -12.88
CA PHE A 180 7.92 -2.18 -13.77
C PHE A 180 7.05 -0.94 -13.53
N ASN A 181 6.63 -0.31 -14.63
CA ASN A 181 5.72 0.83 -14.60
C ASN A 181 4.25 0.36 -14.51
N ILE A 182 3.75 0.23 -13.28
CA ILE A 182 2.35 -0.14 -13.01
C ILE A 182 1.45 1.09 -13.14
N THR A 183 0.87 1.27 -14.32
CA THR A 183 -0.15 2.30 -14.57
C THR A 183 -1.52 1.78 -14.18
N LEU A 184 -2.15 2.40 -13.17
CA LEU A 184 -3.54 2.10 -12.82
C LEU A 184 -4.53 2.86 -13.70
N GLU A 185 -5.66 2.22 -13.99
CA GLU A 185 -6.81 2.86 -14.61
C GLU A 185 -7.34 4.02 -13.75
N THR A 186 -7.83 5.08 -14.40
CA THR A 186 -8.37 6.27 -13.72
C THR A 186 -9.61 5.95 -12.89
N SER A 187 -10.36 4.90 -13.25
CA SER A 187 -11.53 4.40 -12.53
C SER A 187 -11.19 3.97 -11.09
N LEU A 188 -10.00 3.39 -10.89
CA LEU A 188 -9.51 2.91 -9.60
C LEU A 188 -9.13 4.06 -8.69
N VAL A 189 -8.46 5.09 -9.20
CA VAL A 189 -7.95 6.22 -8.38
C VAL A 189 -8.82 7.48 -8.42
N LYS A 190 -10.02 7.39 -9.00
CA LYS A 190 -10.90 8.55 -9.18
C LYS A 190 -11.29 9.16 -7.82
N GLY A 191 -10.95 10.43 -7.63
CA GLY A 191 -11.31 11.19 -6.42
C GLY A 191 -10.30 11.06 -5.27
N ILE A 192 -9.07 10.64 -5.58
CA ILE A 192 -7.92 10.72 -4.69
C ILE A 192 -7.03 11.86 -5.17
N ASP A 193 -6.75 12.81 -4.28
CA ASP A 193 -5.83 13.93 -4.50
C ASP A 193 -4.62 13.73 -3.56
N ILE A 194 -3.44 13.43 -4.11
CA ILE A 194 -2.20 13.08 -3.38
C ILE A 194 -1.05 13.96 -3.83
#